data_AF-A0A6L3XY59-F1
#
_entry.id   AF-A0A6L3XY59-F1
#
_cell.length_a   1.000
_cell.length_b   1.000
_cell.length_c   1.000
_cell.angle_alpha   90.00
_cell.angle_beta   90.00
_cell.angle_gamma   90.00
#
_symmetry.space_group_name_H-M   'P 1'
#
loop_
_entity.id
_entity.type
_entity.pdbx_description
1 polymer ?
#
loop_
_entity_poly.entity_id
_entity_poly.type
_entity_poly.pdbx_seq_one_letter_code
_entity_poly.pdbx_strand_id
1 'polypeptide(L)' 'MTALTTGSEAWWQAKDGPERERHQENYRVTFWWRDPAGTQKTSTVKRVWLYVTGVTDHHQNARPQSLE' A
#
# COMPACT_ATOMS: atom_id res chain seq x y z
N MET A 1 12.67 18.81 9.62
CA MET A 1 11.89 17.56 9.67
C MET A 1 12.88 16.42 9.87
N THR A 2 12.75 15.64 10.94
CA THR A 2 13.56 14.43 11.12
C THR A 2 13.01 13.38 10.17
N ALA A 3 13.81 12.90 9.22
CA ALA A 3 13.38 11.83 8.33
C ALA A 3 13.19 10.54 9.15
N LEU A 4 11.96 10.03 9.21
CA LEU A 4 11.66 8.76 9.84
C LEU A 4 12.22 7.63 8.96
N THR A 5 12.89 6.65 9.56
CA THR A 5 13.36 5.48 8.84
C THR A 5 12.17 4.66 8.35
N THR A 6 12.07 4.45 7.03
CA THR A 6 10.99 3.65 6.42
C THR A 6 10.87 2.28 7.08
N GLY A 7 9.65 1.89 7.43
CA GLY A 7 9.36 0.61 8.10
C GLY A 7 9.58 0.58 9.61
N SER A 8 10.15 1.64 10.21
CA SER A 8 10.23 1.77 11.67
C SER A 8 8.85 1.97 12.31
N GLU A 9 8.75 1.73 13.62
CA GLU A 9 7.50 1.94 14.36
C GLU A 9 7.00 3.38 14.22
N ALA A 10 7.88 4.36 14.42
CA ALA A 10 7.52 5.78 14.29
C ALA A 10 7.05 6.13 12.86
N TRP A 11 7.63 5.51 11.83
CA TRP A 11 7.19 5.71 10.45
C TRP A 11 5.79 5.13 10.20
N TRP A 12 5.49 3.96 10.77
CA TRP A 12 4.16 3.35 10.68
C TRP A 12 3.11 4.12 11.47
N GLN A 13 3.45 4.65 12.65
CA GLN A 13 2.56 5.47 13.46
C GLN A 13 2.17 6.79 12.78
N ALA A 14 2.98 7.28 11.84
CA ALA A 14 2.66 8.45 11.04
C ALA A 14 1.66 8.17 9.89
N LYS A 15 1.29 6.90 9.63
CA LYS A 15 0.34 6.52 8.58
C LYS A 15 -1.08 6.45 9.13
N ASP A 16 -2.02 7.08 8.44
CA ASP A 16 -3.46 7.08 8.77
C ASP A 16 -4.33 6.58 7.60
N GLY A 17 -3.75 5.78 6.71
CA GLY A 17 -4.41 5.24 5.52
C GLY A 17 -3.63 5.50 4.22
N PRO A 18 -4.30 5.38 3.05
CA PRO A 18 -3.68 5.64 1.77
C PRO A 18 -3.26 7.11 1.63
N GLU A 19 -2.02 7.33 1.20
CA GLU A 19 -1.51 8.67 0.92
C GLU A 19 -1.95 9.11 -0.48
N ARG A 20 -2.22 10.41 -0.63
CA ARG A 20 -2.68 10.98 -1.89
C ARG A 20 -1.82 12.17 -2.28
N GLU A 21 -1.38 12.18 -3.53
CA GLU A 21 -0.59 13.26 -4.12
C GLU A 21 -1.29 13.72 -5.41
N ARG A 22 -1.53 15.03 -5.54
CA ARG A 22 -2.16 15.56 -6.75
C ARG A 22 -1.15 15.52 -7.91
N HIS A 23 -1.56 14.90 -9.01
CA HIS A 23 -0.80 14.79 -10.25
C HIS A 23 -1.62 15.36 -11.42
N GLN A 24 -1.44 16.65 -11.68
CA GLN A 24 -2.21 17.39 -12.70
C GLN A 24 -3.73 17.25 -12.47
N GLU A 25 -4.45 16.57 -13.36
CA GLU A 25 -5.90 16.31 -13.29
C GLU A 25 -6.24 15.06 -12.48
N ASN A 26 -5.24 14.27 -12.07
CA ASN A 26 -5.39 13.01 -11.37
C ASN A 26 -4.76 13.05 -9.96
N TYR A 27 -4.89 11.93 -9.24
CA TYR A 27 -4.17 11.69 -8.00
C TYR A 27 -3.33 10.42 -8.13
N ARG A 28 -2.11 10.47 -7.60
CA ARG A 28 -1.39 9.27 -7.21
C ARG A 28 -1.85 8.87 -5.81
N VAL A 29 -2.27 7.63 -5.67
CA VAL A 29 -2.68 7.07 -4.37
C VAL A 29 -1.71 5.94 -4.04
N THR A 30 -1.07 6.04 -2.87
CA THR A 30 -0.15 5.02 -2.36
C THR A 30 -0.81 4.28 -1.21
N PHE A 31 -1.00 2.97 -1.38
CA PHE A 31 -1.54 2.09 -0.36
C PHE A 31 -0.39 1.47 0.43
N TRP A 32 -0.54 1.42 1.75
CA TRP A 32 0.44 0.82 2.64
C TRP A 32 -0.20 -0.34 3.39
N TRP A 33 0.53 -1.45 3.49
CA TRP A 33 0.16 -2.57 4.34
C TRP A 33 1.38 -2.97 5.17
N ARG A 34 1.20 -3.06 6.49
CA ARG A 34 2.23 -3.51 7.41
C ARG A 34 2.03 -4.99 7.67
N ASP A 35 3.01 -5.80 7.33
CA ASP A 35 2.97 -7.22 7.61
C ASP A 35 3.08 -7.48 9.13
N PRO A 36 2.05 -8.07 9.78
CA PRO A 36 2.11 -8.36 11.21
C PRO A 36 3.10 -9.48 11.54
N ALA A 37 3.44 -10.34 10.58
CA ALA A 37 4.45 -11.38 10.73
C ALA A 37 5.88 -10.85 10.45
N GLY A 38 6.05 -9.56 10.18
CA GLY A 38 7.35 -8.90 10.10
C GLY A 38 7.86 -8.75 8.67
N THR A 39 8.84 -9.57 8.28
CA THR A 39 9.56 -9.42 6.99
C THR A 39 9.31 -10.62 6.08
N GLN A 40 9.81 -10.56 4.84
CA GLN A 40 9.78 -11.70 3.91
C GLN A 40 10.35 -13.00 4.50
N LYS A 41 11.29 -12.92 5.45
CA LYS A 41 11.90 -14.09 6.09
C LYS A 41 10.96 -14.82 7.06
N THR A 42 10.01 -14.10 7.63
CA THR A 42 9.15 -14.58 8.73
C THR A 42 7.68 -14.69 8.32
N SER A 43 7.27 -13.93 7.31
CA SER A 43 5.90 -13.93 6.82
C SER A 43 5.61 -15.09 5.88
N THR A 44 4.43 -15.68 6.05
CA THR A 44 3.87 -16.68 5.13
C THR A 44 3.04 -16.05 4.01
N VAL A 45 2.77 -14.74 4.08
CA VAL A 45 1.96 -14.00 3.11
C VAL A 45 2.67 -14.03 1.75
N LYS A 46 1.95 -14.51 0.73
CA LYS A 46 2.48 -14.62 -0.63
C LYS A 46 2.16 -13.41 -1.50
N ARG A 47 1.01 -12.80 -1.27
CA ARG A 47 0.51 -11.61 -1.98
C ARG A 47 -0.43 -10.83 -1.09
N VAL A 48 -0.44 -9.51 -1.27
CA VAL A 48 -1.41 -8.60 -0.67
C VAL A 48 -2.17 -7.95 -1.83
N TRP A 49 -3.31 -8.52 -2.20
CA TRP A 49 -4.09 -8.03 -3.33
C TRP A 49 -4.82 -6.73 -2.98
N LEU A 50 -4.70 -5.72 -3.85
CA LEU A 50 -5.42 -4.46 -3.74
C LEU A 50 -6.72 -4.58 -4.56
N TYR A 51 -7.87 -4.68 -3.87
CA TYR A 51 -9.19 -4.76 -4.49
C TYR A 51 -9.94 -3.43 -4.30
N VAL A 52 -9.94 -2.59 -5.33
CA VAL A 52 -10.60 -1.28 -5.35
C VAL A 52 -11.74 -1.35 -6.36
N THR A 53 -12.96 -1.16 -5.85
CA THR A 53 -14.19 -1.25 -6.64
C THR A 53 -14.14 -0.37 -7.88
N GLY A 54 -14.41 -0.95 -9.05
CA GLY A 54 -14.39 -0.24 -10.33
C GLY A 54 -13.01 0.17 -10.84
N VAL A 55 -11.92 -0.22 -10.17
CA VAL A 55 -10.53 0.12 -10.55
C VAL A 55 -9.69 -1.13 -10.77
N THR A 56 -9.56 -1.99 -9.77
CA THR A 56 -8.75 -3.22 -9.87
C THR A 56 -9.60 -4.50 -9.86
N ASP A 57 -10.92 -4.35 -9.87
CA ASP A 57 -11.86 -5.45 -9.91
C ASP A 57 -12.30 -5.82 -11.33
N HIS A 58 -13.25 -6.76 -11.40
CA HIS A 58 -13.75 -7.33 -12.64
C HIS A 58 -14.45 -6.30 -13.56
N HIS A 59 -14.88 -5.15 -13.07
CA HIS A 59 -15.53 -4.13 -13.91
C HIS A 59 -14.59 -3.54 -14.95
N GLN A 60 -13.27 -3.56 -14.70
CA GLN A 60 -12.26 -3.04 -15.62
C GLN A 60 -11.57 -4.15 -16.43
N ASN A 61 -11.97 -5.42 -16.28
CA ASN A 61 -11.18 -6.58 -16.73
C ASN A 61 -9.70 -6.47 -16.29
N ALA A 62 -9.45 -5.84 -15.14
CA ALA A 62 -8.11 -5.57 -14.68
C ALA A 62 -7.40 -6.87 -14.27
N ARG A 63 -6.10 -6.94 -14.53
CA ARG A 63 -5.27 -7.96 -13.89
C ARG A 63 -5.19 -7.64 -12.40
N PRO A 64 -5.32 -8.63 -11.49
CA PRO A 64 -5.15 -8.41 -10.07
C PRO A 64 -3.85 -7.68 -9.76
N GLN A 65 -3.93 -6.61 -8.97
CA GLN A 65 -2.78 -5.81 -8.54
C GLN A 65 -2.45 -6.18 -7.10
N SER A 66 -1.18 -6.47 -6.80
CA SER A 66 -0.70 -6.71 -5.44
C SER A 66 0.28 -5.64 -5.00
N LEU A 67 0.38 -5.40 -3.70
CA LEU A 67 1.48 -4.63 -3.13
C LEU A 67 2.79 -5.44 -3.29
N GLU A 68 3.87 -4.74 -3.66
CA GLU A 68 5.22 -5.29 -3.86
C GLU A 68 6.13 -4.97 -2.67
#